data_AF-A0A8X8K982-F1
#
_entry.id   AF-A0A8X8K982-F1
#
_cell.length_a   1.000
_cell.length_b   1.000
_cell.length_c   1.000
_cell.angle_alpha   90.00
_cell.angle_beta   90.00
_cell.angle_gamma   90.00
#
_symmetry.space_group_name_H-M   'P 1'
#
loop_
_entity.id
_entity.type
_entity.pdbx_description
1 polymer ?
#
loop_
_entity_poly.entity_id
_entity_poly.type
_entity_poly.pdbx_seq_one_letter_code
_entity_poly.pdbx_strand_id
1 'polypeptide(L)'
;MGRSSLVRYAQLPQTAQRQIRSEHPHLFKASRTSNASPHAEDFGHLLMRHIPHIQKGYRPLQGRKIAVDYALLGDFPIAIEIDGYRPHGLSLKGFQNDRQRQNLLVMAGWRVLRFTIRDIRNHADACVQLVLQASTTVNQPGKHMGATG
;
A
#
# COMPACT_ATOMS: atom_id res chain seq x y z
N MET A 1 -17.49 -37.54 19.37
CA MET A 1 -17.21 -36.10 19.56
C MET A 1 -16.59 -35.55 18.28
N GLY A 2 -17.37 -34.85 17.45
CA GLY A 2 -16.87 -34.24 16.20
C GLY A 2 -16.21 -32.89 16.49
N ARG A 3 -14.94 -32.73 16.09
CA ARG A 3 -14.25 -31.43 16.16
C ARG A 3 -14.88 -30.47 15.16
N SER A 4 -15.55 -29.43 15.65
CA SER A 4 -15.93 -28.29 14.83
C SER A 4 -14.64 -27.54 14.45
N SER A 5 -14.21 -27.67 13.19
CA SER A 5 -13.09 -26.89 12.67
C SER A 5 -13.56 -25.49 12.32
N LEU A 6 -13.12 -24.50 13.09
CA LEU A 6 -13.33 -23.09 12.77
C LEU A 6 -12.48 -22.72 11.55
N VAL A 7 -13.13 -22.52 10.40
CA VAL A 7 -12.51 -21.97 9.19
C VAL A 7 -12.55 -20.44 9.29
N ARG A 8 -11.43 -19.77 9.02
CA ARG A 8 -11.40 -18.30 9.04
C ARG A 8 -12.21 -17.75 7.87
N TYR A 9 -13.02 -16.71 8.12
CA TYR A 9 -13.84 -16.06 7.10
C TYR A 9 -13.07 -15.68 5.82
N ALA A 10 -11.82 -15.20 5.98
CA ALA A 10 -10.95 -14.82 4.85
C ALA A 10 -10.53 -16.00 3.96
N GLN A 11 -10.61 -17.24 4.46
CA GLN A 11 -10.27 -18.46 3.70
C GLN A 11 -11.48 -19.04 2.95
N LEU A 12 -12.67 -18.47 3.14
CA LEU A 12 -13.87 -18.92 2.42
C LEU A 12 -13.85 -18.45 0.96
N PRO A 13 -14.47 -19.19 0.03
CA PRO A 13 -14.72 -18.71 -1.33
C PRO A 13 -15.48 -17.38 -1.35
N GLN A 14 -15.24 -16.52 -2.35
CA GLN A 14 -15.89 -15.20 -2.44
C GLN A 14 -17.42 -15.27 -2.46
N THR A 15 -18.00 -16.33 -3.01
CA THR A 15 -19.45 -16.57 -3.02
C THR A 15 -20.00 -16.76 -1.61
N ALA A 16 -19.35 -17.59 -0.79
CA ALA A 16 -19.69 -17.80 0.61
C ALA A 16 -19.49 -16.53 1.45
N GLN A 17 -18.39 -15.80 1.22
CA GLN A 17 -18.17 -14.50 1.87
C GLN A 17 -19.30 -13.50 1.56
N ARG A 18 -19.74 -13.42 0.30
CA ARG A 18 -20.86 -12.54 -0.11
C ARG A 18 -22.18 -12.93 0.55
N GLN A 19 -22.48 -14.22 0.59
CA GLN A 19 -23.71 -14.73 1.19
C GLN A 19 -23.76 -14.43 2.69
N ILE A 20 -22.69 -14.77 3.42
CA ILE A 20 -22.58 -14.49 4.87
C ILE A 20 -22.73 -12.99 5.16
N ARG A 21 -22.15 -12.13 4.31
CA ARG A 21 -22.25 -10.66 4.47
C ARG A 21 -23.67 -10.14 4.21
N SER A 22 -24.41 -10.79 3.31
CA SER A 22 -25.82 -10.48 3.03
C SER A 22 -26.74 -10.93 4.16
N GLU A 23 -26.51 -12.13 4.69
CA GLU A 23 -27.34 -12.75 5.75
C GLU A 23 -27.07 -12.16 7.14
N HIS A 24 -25.82 -11.77 7.40
CA HIS A 24 -25.39 -11.29 8.71
C HIS A 24 -24.68 -9.92 8.65
N PRO A 25 -25.32 -8.86 8.12
CA PRO A 25 -24.68 -7.56 7.95
C PRO A 25 -24.25 -6.90 9.28
N HIS A 26 -24.87 -7.27 10.40
CA HIS A 26 -24.54 -6.77 11.73
C HIS A 26 -23.17 -7.26 12.24
N LEU A 27 -22.71 -8.45 11.81
CA LEU A 27 -21.37 -8.97 12.14
C LEU A 27 -20.25 -8.15 11.48
N PHE A 28 -20.58 -7.36 10.46
CA PHE A 28 -19.65 -6.57 9.66
C PHE A 28 -19.88 -5.06 9.77
N LYS A 29 -20.68 -4.60 10.74
CA LYS A 29 -20.82 -3.16 11.02
C LYS A 29 -19.50 -2.65 11.57
N ALA A 30 -18.72 -1.99 10.72
CA ALA A 30 -17.51 -1.30 11.12
C ALA A 30 -17.86 -0.21 12.15
N SER A 31 -17.15 -0.21 13.28
CA SER A 31 -16.97 1.01 14.07
C SER A 31 -16.49 2.09 13.10
N ARG A 32 -17.26 3.17 13.00
CA ARG A 32 -17.07 4.26 12.04
C ARG A 32 -15.92 5.20 12.46
N THR A 33 -14.81 4.64 12.94
CA THR A 33 -13.69 5.39 13.54
C THR A 33 -12.46 5.52 12.65
N SER A 34 -12.43 4.89 11.46
CA SER A 34 -11.41 5.20 10.44
C SER A 34 -12.02 5.24 9.04
N ASN A 35 -11.73 6.31 8.29
CA ASN A 35 -12.04 6.41 6.85
C ASN A 35 -11.08 5.55 5.98
N ALA A 36 -10.35 4.61 6.59
CA ALA A 36 -9.40 3.74 5.91
C ALA A 36 -10.09 2.42 5.53
N SER A 37 -9.80 1.90 4.33
CA SER A 37 -10.27 0.57 3.95
C SER A 37 -9.61 -0.48 4.86
N PRO A 38 -10.34 -1.52 5.33
CA PRO A 38 -9.73 -2.61 6.10
C PRO A 38 -8.53 -3.24 5.37
N HIS A 39 -8.59 -3.35 4.04
CA HIS A 39 -7.48 -3.85 3.23
C HIS A 39 -6.24 -2.95 3.28
N ALA A 40 -6.42 -1.62 3.36
CA ALA A 40 -5.29 -0.69 3.50
C ALA A 40 -4.65 -0.78 4.90
N GLU A 41 -5.47 -1.02 5.93
CA GLU A 41 -5.00 -1.24 7.29
C GLU A 41 -4.24 -2.56 7.42
N ASP A 42 -4.81 -3.65 6.91
CA ASP A 42 -4.16 -4.97 6.86
C ASP A 42 -2.83 -4.91 6.10
N PHE A 43 -2.79 -4.21 4.96
CA PHE A 43 -1.55 -4.01 4.22
C PHE A 43 -0.52 -3.21 5.00
N GLY A 44 -0.95 -2.17 5.73
CA GLY A 44 -0.09 -1.45 6.66
C GLY A 44 0.55 -2.35 7.71
N HIS A 45 -0.23 -3.27 8.30
CA HIS A 45 0.29 -4.24 9.26
C HIS A 45 1.29 -5.21 8.61
N LEU A 46 1.03 -5.67 7.38
CA LEU A 46 1.96 -6.52 6.64
C LEU A 46 3.28 -5.79 6.36
N LEU A 47 3.22 -4.54 5.90
CA LEU A 47 4.41 -3.72 5.67
C LEU A 47 5.22 -3.54 6.96
N MET A 48 4.59 -3.18 8.08
CA MET A 48 5.29 -3.02 9.36
C MET A 48 5.91 -4.33 9.86
N ARG A 49 5.25 -5.46 9.63
CA ARG A 49 5.77 -6.78 9.99
C ARG A 49 7.01 -7.17 9.19
N HIS A 50 7.01 -6.91 7.89
CA HIS A 50 8.12 -7.28 7.00
C HIS A 50 9.23 -6.23 6.96
N ILE A 51 8.91 -4.97 7.30
CA ILE A 51 9.83 -3.83 7.20
C ILE A 51 9.71 -2.98 8.48
N PRO A 52 10.38 -3.37 9.57
CA PRO A 52 10.18 -2.76 10.89
C PRO A 52 10.48 -1.26 10.99
N HIS A 53 11.26 -0.70 10.06
CA HIS A 53 11.65 0.72 10.04
C HIS A 53 10.77 1.58 9.13
N ILE A 54 9.70 1.03 8.54
CA ILE A 54 8.78 1.80 7.69
C ILE A 54 8.06 2.90 8.48
N GLN A 55 7.97 4.10 7.89
CA GLN A 55 7.35 5.27 8.52
C GLN A 55 5.97 5.52 7.94
N LYS A 56 4.92 5.53 8.77
CA LYS A 56 3.54 5.86 8.33
C LYS A 56 3.33 7.38 8.31
N GLY A 57 2.68 7.91 7.28
CA GLY A 57 2.29 9.32 7.19
C GLY A 57 3.46 10.30 7.07
N TYR A 58 4.59 9.87 6.50
CA TYR A 58 5.81 10.65 6.45
C TYR A 58 5.70 11.87 5.52
N ARG A 59 6.36 12.98 5.86
CA ARG A 59 6.38 14.22 5.07
C ARG A 59 7.74 14.44 4.42
N PRO A 60 7.91 14.07 3.14
CA PRO A 60 9.22 14.07 2.50
C PRO A 60 9.73 15.45 2.07
N LEU A 61 8.84 16.42 1.86
CA LEU A 61 9.19 17.71 1.28
C LEU A 61 9.01 18.83 2.31
N GLN A 62 10.13 19.43 2.74
CA GLN A 62 10.10 20.58 3.64
C GLN A 62 9.31 21.74 3.02
N GLY A 63 8.53 22.45 3.83
CA GLY A 63 7.70 23.57 3.37
C GLY A 63 6.50 23.17 2.51
N ARG A 64 6.20 21.87 2.37
CA ARG A 64 5.01 21.36 1.66
C ARG A 64 4.19 20.47 2.60
N LYS A 65 2.87 20.62 2.55
CA LYS A 65 1.92 19.75 3.28
C LYS A 65 1.64 18.47 2.49
N ILE A 66 2.69 17.81 2.02
CA ILE A 66 2.64 16.55 1.26
C ILE A 66 3.07 15.44 2.21
N ALA A 67 2.15 14.54 2.55
CA ALA A 67 2.42 13.35 3.35
C ALA A 67 2.12 12.11 2.52
N VAL A 68 3.03 11.15 2.51
CA VAL A 68 2.87 9.84 1.87
C VAL A 68 2.34 8.83 2.88
N ASP A 69 1.55 7.85 2.44
CA ASP A 69 0.97 6.87 3.38
C ASP A 69 2.04 6.09 4.14
N TYR A 70 3.08 5.63 3.45
CA TYR A 70 4.26 5.02 4.05
C TYR A 70 5.56 5.44 3.37
N ALA A 71 6.66 5.43 4.11
CA ALA A 71 7.99 5.75 3.61
C ALA A 71 9.05 4.78 4.12
N LEU A 72 9.97 4.40 3.23
CA LEU A 72 11.24 3.78 3.57
C LEU A 72 12.35 4.80 3.32
N LEU A 73 13.10 5.11 4.37
CA LEU A 73 14.20 6.07 4.33
C LEU A 73 15.52 5.36 4.03
N GLY A 74 16.43 6.05 3.37
CA GLY A 74 17.75 5.58 2.97
C GLY A 74 18.30 6.48 1.86
N ASP A 75 19.43 6.09 1.25
CA ASP A 75 20.06 6.85 0.17
C ASP A 75 19.14 7.03 -1.05
N PHE A 76 18.21 6.09 -1.24
CA PHE A 76 17.22 6.11 -2.32
C PHE A 76 15.82 5.86 -1.74
N PRO A 77 15.20 6.89 -1.14
CA PRO A 77 13.99 6.74 -0.35
C PRO A 77 12.81 6.32 -1.22
N ILE A 78 11.89 5.57 -0.61
CA ILE A 78 10.69 5.03 -1.28
C ILE A 78 9.46 5.60 -0.60
N ALA A 79 8.60 6.26 -1.37
CA ALA A 79 7.25 6.64 -0.99
C ALA A 79 6.28 5.55 -1.47
N ILE A 80 5.39 5.13 -0.58
CA ILE A 80 4.35 4.15 -0.86
C ILE A 80 3.00 4.83 -0.61
N GLU A 81 2.16 4.87 -1.64
CA GLU A 81 0.80 5.43 -1.57
C GLU A 81 -0.23 4.32 -1.78
N ILE A 82 -1.26 4.29 -0.93
CA ILE A 82 -2.40 3.39 -1.05
C ILE A 82 -3.55 4.17 -1.67
N ASP A 83 -3.77 3.94 -2.96
CA ASP A 83 -4.83 4.57 -3.72
C ASP A 83 -6.18 3.95 -3.35
N GLY A 84 -6.78 4.51 -2.30
CA GLY A 84 -8.19 4.35 -2.00
C GLY A 84 -9.03 4.82 -3.18
N TYR A 85 -10.03 4.04 -3.59
CA TYR A 85 -11.08 4.50 -4.49
C TYR A 85 -11.91 5.57 -3.77
N ARG A 86 -11.38 6.79 -3.65
CA ARG A 86 -12.14 7.95 -3.15
C ARG A 86 -12.77 8.63 -4.35
N PRO A 87 -14.04 9.05 -4.26
CA PRO A 87 -14.67 9.90 -5.27
C PRO A 87 -13.90 11.19 -5.59
N HIS A 88 -12.93 11.61 -4.75
CA HIS A 88 -12.07 12.75 -5.01
C HIS A 88 -11.10 12.55 -6.20
N GLY A 89 -10.77 11.31 -6.56
CA GLY A 89 -10.03 10.97 -7.78
C GLY A 89 -10.86 11.07 -9.06
N LEU A 90 -12.18 11.28 -8.95
CA LEU A 90 -13.07 11.47 -10.10
C LEU A 90 -13.05 12.91 -10.64
N SER A 91 -12.40 13.84 -9.94
CA SER A 91 -12.21 15.21 -10.44
C SER A 91 -10.89 15.32 -11.20
N LEU A 92 -10.93 15.94 -12.39
CA LEU A 92 -9.72 16.21 -13.19
C LEU A 92 -8.66 16.96 -12.38
N LYS A 93 -9.09 17.89 -11.51
CA LYS A 93 -8.22 18.65 -10.61
C LYS A 93 -7.53 17.76 -9.57
N GLY A 94 -8.26 16.82 -8.96
CA GLY A 94 -7.68 15.85 -8.02
C GLY A 94 -6.62 14.97 -8.69
N PHE A 95 -6.93 14.45 -9.88
CA PHE A 95 -5.99 13.68 -10.68
C PHE A 95 -4.72 14.48 -11.04
N GLN A 96 -4.87 15.72 -11.50
CA GLN A 96 -3.73 16.59 -11.82
C GLN A 96 -2.87 16.89 -10.59
N ASN A 97 -3.50 17.20 -9.45
CA ASN A 97 -2.79 17.44 -8.20
C ASN A 97 -1.99 16.21 -7.75
N ASP A 98 -2.56 15.01 -7.87
CA ASP A 98 -1.88 13.74 -7.58
C ASP A 98 -0.64 13.56 -8.47
N ARG A 99 -0.75 13.83 -9.77
CA ARG A 99 0.38 13.78 -10.71
C ARG A 99 1.46 14.80 -10.36
N GLN A 100 1.07 16.03 -10.03
CA GLN A 100 2.01 17.07 -9.60
C GLN A 100 2.74 16.69 -8.30
N ARG A 101 2.02 16.15 -7.31
CA ARG A 101 2.61 15.63 -6.07
C ARG A 101 3.64 14.54 -6.36
N GLN A 102 3.29 13.59 -7.21
CA GLN A 102 4.19 12.50 -7.59
C GLN A 102 5.46 13.03 -8.28
N ASN A 103 5.32 13.98 -9.21
CA ASN A 103 6.48 14.57 -9.89
C ASN A 103 7.41 15.29 -8.90
N LEU A 104 6.87 16.01 -7.92
CA LEU A 104 7.67 16.65 -6.87
C LEU A 104 8.46 15.65 -6.03
N LEU A 105 7.86 14.50 -5.71
CA LEU A 105 8.56 13.42 -5.00
C LEU A 105 9.71 12.86 -5.84
N VAL A 106 9.45 12.56 -7.12
CA VAL A 106 10.46 12.05 -8.05
C VAL A 106 11.61 13.03 -8.22
N MET A 107 11.32 14.33 -8.39
CA MET A 107 12.33 15.38 -8.47
C MET A 107 13.17 15.50 -7.19
N ALA A 108 12.62 15.13 -6.05
CA ALA A 108 13.33 15.09 -4.77
C ALA A 108 14.08 13.76 -4.52
N GLY A 109 14.25 12.92 -5.55
CA GLY A 109 14.99 11.66 -5.46
C GLY A 109 14.18 10.49 -4.88
N TRP A 110 12.87 10.64 -4.70
CA TRP A 110 12.02 9.56 -4.19
C TRP A 110 11.57 8.64 -5.31
N ARG A 111 11.63 7.34 -5.05
CA ARG A 111 10.86 6.35 -5.82
C ARG A 111 9.45 6.29 -5.29
N VAL A 112 8.46 6.22 -6.17
CA VAL A 112 7.04 6.21 -5.78
C VAL A 112 6.41 4.90 -6.23
N LEU A 113 5.94 4.11 -5.27
CA LEU A 113 5.11 2.93 -5.49
C LEU A 113 3.67 3.27 -5.11
N ARG A 114 2.72 3.00 -6.01
CA ARG A 114 1.29 3.20 -5.73
C ARG A 114 0.57 1.86 -5.86
N PHE A 115 -0.29 1.56 -4.90
CA PHE A 115 -1.09 0.34 -4.89
C PHE A 115 -2.56 0.70 -4.76
N THR A 116 -3.39 0.19 -5.66
CA THR A 116 -4.84 0.34 -5.50
C THR A 116 -5.34 -0.61 -4.41
N ILE A 117 -6.49 -0.30 -3.83
CA ILE A 117 -7.19 -1.25 -2.94
C ILE A 117 -7.46 -2.58 -3.64
N ARG A 118 -7.66 -2.59 -4.96
CA ARG A 118 -7.88 -3.82 -5.73
C ARG A 118 -6.60 -4.67 -5.77
N ASP A 119 -5.45 -4.05 -5.98
CA ASP A 119 -4.15 -4.75 -5.99
C ASP A 119 -3.91 -5.39 -4.63
N ILE A 120 -4.05 -4.61 -3.56
CA ILE A 120 -3.86 -5.06 -2.18
C ILE A 120 -4.82 -6.20 -1.85
N ARG A 121 -6.13 -6.02 -2.12
CA ARG A 121 -7.14 -7.03 -1.79
C ARG A 121 -6.88 -8.36 -2.48
N ASN A 122 -6.43 -8.31 -3.73
CA ASN A 122 -6.27 -9.51 -4.55
C ASN A 122 -4.87 -10.14 -4.40
N HIS A 123 -3.83 -9.35 -4.08
CA HIS A 123 -2.43 -9.75 -4.19
C HIS A 123 -1.53 -9.10 -3.11
N ALA A 124 -1.99 -8.99 -1.87
CA ALA A 124 -1.26 -8.31 -0.78
C ALA A 124 0.21 -8.74 -0.65
N ASP A 125 0.48 -10.05 -0.66
CA ASP A 125 1.84 -10.57 -0.54
C ASP A 125 2.74 -10.12 -1.70
N ALA A 126 2.22 -10.11 -2.93
CA ALA A 126 2.95 -9.63 -4.09
C ALA A 126 3.25 -8.13 -4.00
N CYS A 127 2.32 -7.33 -3.46
CA CYS A 127 2.55 -5.91 -3.19
C CYS A 127 3.68 -5.72 -2.16
N VAL A 128 3.72 -6.51 -1.08
CA VAL A 128 4.83 -6.47 -0.11
C VAL A 128 6.16 -6.85 -0.77
N GLN A 129 6.17 -7.92 -1.58
CA GLN A 129 7.38 -8.34 -2.29
C GLN A 129 7.91 -7.26 -3.24
N LEU A 130 7.03 -6.52 -3.93
CA LEU A 130 7.44 -5.39 -4.77
C LEU A 130 8.16 -4.31 -3.94
N VAL A 131 7.66 -4.00 -2.74
CA VAL A 131 8.30 -3.03 -1.84
C VAL A 131 9.68 -3.52 -1.39
N LEU A 132 9.81 -4.80 -1.03
CA LEU A 132 11.08 -5.41 -0.63
C LEU A 132 12.11 -5.46 -1.78
N GLN A 133 11.65 -5.75 -3.00
CA GLN A 133 12.51 -5.71 -4.18
C GLN A 133 12.98 -4.28 -4.46
N ALA A 134 12.09 -3.30 -4.37
CA ALA A 134 12.47 -1.91 -4.51
C ALA A 134 13.52 -1.48 -3.46
N SER A 135 13.40 -1.90 -2.19
CA SER A 135 14.40 -1.53 -1.18
C SER A 135 15.76 -2.20 -1.39
N THR A 136 15.81 -3.37 -2.02
CA THR A 136 17.05 -4.16 -2.20
C THR A 136 17.80 -3.88 -3.49
N THR A 137 17.13 -3.54 -4.59
CA THR A 137 17.77 -3.22 -5.90
C THR A 137 18.79 -2.08 -5.81
N VAL A 138 18.75 -1.29 -4.73
CA VAL A 138 19.67 -0.19 -4.46
C VAL A 138 20.98 -0.61 -3.80
N ASN A 139 21.03 -1.78 -3.15
CA ASN A 139 22.23 -2.29 -2.49
C ASN A 139 23.24 -2.98 -3.44
N GLN A 140 23.05 -2.90 -4.76
CA GLN A 140 24.07 -3.31 -5.71
C GLN A 140 24.81 -2.08 -6.24
N PRO A 141 26.07 -1.84 -5.84
CA PRO A 141 26.90 -0.82 -6.48
C PRO A 141 27.02 -1.14 -7.97
N GLY A 142 26.91 -0.10 -8.79
CA GLY A 142 26.66 -0.17 -10.23
C GLY A 142 27.48 -1.23 -10.97
N LYS A 143 26.77 -2.10 -11.68
CA LYS A 143 27.33 -2.89 -12.78
C LYS A 143 27.55 -1.95 -13.98
N HIS A 144 28.52 -1.05 -13.88
CA HIS A 144 29.00 -0.23 -15.00
C HIS A 144 30.51 -0.39 -15.18
N MET A 145 30.90 -1.17 -16.17
CA MET A 145 31.89 -0.84 -17.23
C MET A 145 32.44 -2.15 -17.81
N GLY A 146 32.30 -2.27 -19.13
CA GLY A 146 32.81 -3.39 -19.91
C GLY A 146 32.40 -3.27 -21.37
N ALA A 147 32.68 -2.12 -21.98
CA ALA A 147 32.69 -1.96 -23.43
C ALA A 147 33.64 -0.81 -23.79
N THR A 148 34.92 -1.03 -23.56
CA THR A 148 35.96 -0.51 -24.46
C THR A 148 36.27 -1.62 -25.44
N GLY A 149 36.04 -1.33 -26.73
CA GLY A 149 36.25 -2.21 -27.87
C GLY A 149 35.75 -1.49 -29.11
#